data_AF-A0A3B8JCY9-F1
#
_entry.id   AF-A0A3B8JCY9-F1
#
_cell.length_a   1.000
_cell.length_b   1.000
_cell.length_c   1.000
_cell.angle_alpha   90.00
_cell.angle_beta   90.00
_cell.angle_gamma   90.00
#
_symmetry.space_group_name_H-M   'P 1'
#
loop_
_entity.id
_entity.type
_entity.pdbx_description
1 polymer ?
#
loop_
_entity_poly.entity_id
_entity_poly.type
_entity_poly.pdbx_seq_one_letter_code
_entity_poly.pdbx_strand_id
1 'polypeptide(L)'
;PVHFKHRIFAKGLKLGVNEHLQINPRTRKKQTVDFLGTHVRIWQTAFETSPFAQLAVDSNTCLVMANEQAIALFGLTLNDLGRPLGSLKPGQLFGLCTSIKQLYSDRRPVTVKNVEWTTTDTTYFDILITPVFSSDTHLLGMNLTFTDMTGNKHLEKILEHANLELVRVSKTLEQTKAALDITHAELESTQQELETVHQELQFIDLSTSRLERRLDQN
;
A
#
# COMPACT_ATOMS: atom_id res chain seq x y z
N PRO A 1 46.92 -44.25 38.01
CA PRO A 1 46.48 -45.67 37.87
C PRO A 1 44.95 -45.78 38.07
N VAL A 2 44.19 -45.84 36.98
CA VAL A 2 42.71 -45.89 37.03
C VAL A 2 42.24 -47.23 36.49
N HIS A 3 41.55 -47.97 37.35
CA HIS A 3 41.20 -49.38 37.19
C HIS A 3 39.90 -49.51 36.37
N PHE A 4 39.99 -49.89 35.09
CA PHE A 4 38.83 -50.22 34.25
C PHE A 4 38.50 -51.72 34.34
N LYS A 5 37.49 -52.09 35.14
CA LYS A 5 36.93 -53.45 35.03
C LYS A 5 35.51 -53.57 35.56
N HIS A 6 34.55 -53.00 34.85
CA HIS A 6 33.16 -53.43 34.95
C HIS A 6 32.61 -53.63 33.53
N ARG A 7 32.53 -54.90 33.11
CA ARG A 7 31.75 -55.31 31.94
C ARG A 7 30.41 -55.84 32.45
N ILE A 8 29.33 -55.13 32.15
CA ILE A 8 27.97 -55.62 32.43
C ILE A 8 27.59 -56.52 31.26
N PHE A 9 27.44 -57.82 31.53
CA PHE A 9 26.89 -58.77 30.57
C PHE A 9 25.43 -59.02 30.93
N ALA A 10 24.51 -58.62 30.07
CA ALA A 10 23.13 -59.09 30.12
C ALA A 10 23.04 -60.40 29.33
N LYS A 11 22.44 -61.43 29.95
CA LYS A 11 22.24 -62.75 29.36
C LYS A 11 21.42 -62.63 28.08
N GLY A 12 22.04 -62.92 26.93
CA GLY A 12 21.39 -62.85 25.63
C GLY A 12 20.22 -63.83 25.56
N LEU A 13 19.03 -63.31 25.28
CA LEU A 13 17.92 -64.11 24.78
C LEU A 13 18.38 -64.79 23.49
N LYS A 14 18.18 -66.11 23.37
CA LYS A 14 18.41 -66.84 22.11
C LYS A 14 17.35 -66.39 21.11
N LEU A 15 17.62 -65.29 20.43
CA LEU A 15 16.78 -64.75 19.39
C LEU A 15 17.08 -65.48 18.08
N GLY A 16 16.04 -65.88 17.35
CA GLY A 16 16.18 -66.48 16.02
C GLY A 16 16.76 -65.48 15.02
N VAL A 17 17.29 -65.95 13.88
CA VAL A 17 17.88 -65.10 12.83
C VAL A 17 16.93 -63.97 12.38
N ASN A 18 15.61 -64.21 12.41
CA ASN A 18 14.58 -63.22 12.10
C ASN A 18 14.38 -62.14 13.18
N GLU A 19 14.64 -62.45 14.45
CA GLU A 19 14.56 -61.49 15.55
C GLU A 19 15.82 -60.61 15.61
N HIS A 20 16.97 -61.13 15.20
CA HIS A 20 18.19 -60.33 15.01
C HIS A 20 18.05 -59.27 13.91
N LEU A 21 17.24 -59.51 12.87
CA LEU A 21 16.96 -58.54 11.81
C LEU A 21 16.07 -57.37 12.28
N GLN A 22 15.32 -57.54 13.37
CA GLN A 22 14.52 -56.46 13.96
C GLN A 22 15.32 -55.55 14.90
N ILE A 23 16.45 -56.03 15.42
CA ILE A 23 17.43 -55.20 16.15
C ILE A 23 18.39 -54.58 15.12
N ASN A 24 17.83 -53.92 14.11
CA ASN A 24 18.60 -53.03 13.27
C ASN A 24 18.59 -51.67 13.98
N PRO A 25 19.74 -51.14 14.46
CA PRO A 25 19.78 -49.79 14.98
C PRO A 25 19.39 -48.89 13.81
N ARG A 26 18.13 -48.43 13.80
CA ARG A 26 17.60 -47.51 12.79
C ARG A 26 18.52 -46.31 12.79
N THR A 27 19.41 -46.33 11.82
CA THR A 27 20.37 -45.28 11.56
C THR A 27 19.58 -43.99 11.37
N ARG A 28 20.09 -42.96 12.02
CA ARG A 28 19.66 -41.55 12.13
C ARG A 28 19.32 -40.83 10.81
N LYS A 29 19.18 -41.52 9.68
CA LYS A 29 18.85 -40.98 8.35
C LYS A 29 17.35 -40.76 8.09
N LYS A 30 16.44 -41.35 8.89
CA LYS A 30 14.98 -41.17 8.67
C LYS A 30 14.45 -39.81 9.13
N GLN A 31 15.06 -39.20 10.15
CA GLN A 31 14.61 -37.92 10.72
C GLN A 31 14.94 -36.70 9.83
N THR A 32 16.08 -36.72 9.12
CA THR A 32 16.50 -35.59 8.27
C THR A 32 15.70 -35.46 6.97
N VAL A 33 15.28 -36.57 6.37
CA VAL A 33 14.44 -36.56 5.14
C VAL A 33 13.01 -36.10 5.45
N ASP A 34 12.49 -36.47 6.63
CA ASP A 34 11.14 -36.09 7.09
C ASP A 34 11.05 -34.60 7.46
N PHE A 35 12.12 -34.06 8.05
CA PHE A 35 12.21 -32.62 8.38
C PHE A 35 12.26 -31.74 7.13
N LEU A 36 13.07 -32.09 6.13
CA LEU A 36 13.19 -31.31 4.90
C LEU A 36 11.90 -31.33 4.08
N GLY A 37 11.24 -32.51 4.00
CA GLY A 37 9.95 -32.65 3.33
C GLY A 37 8.82 -31.88 4.03
N THR A 38 8.83 -31.84 5.37
CA THR A 38 7.87 -31.05 6.15
C THR A 38 8.10 -29.55 5.96
N HIS A 39 9.35 -29.09 5.98
CA HIS A 39 9.67 -27.67 5.77
C HIS A 39 9.25 -27.19 4.37
N VAL A 40 9.54 -27.97 3.32
CA VAL A 40 9.09 -27.65 1.94
C VAL A 40 7.56 -27.58 1.87
N ARG A 41 6.85 -28.51 2.50
CA ARG A 41 5.37 -28.48 2.55
C ARG A 41 4.85 -27.22 3.24
N ILE A 42 5.43 -26.81 4.37
CA ILE A 42 5.01 -25.58 5.07
C ILE A 42 5.16 -24.36 4.16
N TRP A 43 6.31 -24.20 3.50
CA TRP A 43 6.52 -23.06 2.59
C TRP A 43 5.62 -23.10 1.36
N GLN A 44 5.43 -24.28 0.78
CA GLN A 44 4.50 -24.45 -0.33
C GLN A 44 3.08 -24.08 0.08
N THR A 45 2.59 -24.60 1.21
CA THR A 45 1.26 -24.24 1.72
C THR A 45 1.17 -22.75 2.02
N ALA A 46 2.18 -22.15 2.65
CA ALA A 46 2.20 -20.71 2.95
C ALA A 46 2.16 -19.84 1.67
N PHE A 47 2.83 -20.27 0.60
CA PHE A 47 2.78 -19.61 -0.70
C PHE A 47 1.39 -19.72 -1.34
N GLU A 48 0.82 -20.93 -1.35
CA GLU A 48 -0.51 -21.20 -1.92
C GLU A 48 -1.63 -20.45 -1.20
N THR A 49 -1.61 -20.45 0.14
CA THR A 49 -2.63 -19.80 0.99
C THR A 49 -2.34 -18.32 1.26
N SER A 50 -1.34 -17.74 0.62
CA SER A 50 -0.99 -16.33 0.80
C SER A 50 -2.17 -15.45 0.39
N PRO A 51 -2.52 -14.40 1.18
CA PRO A 51 -3.60 -13.48 0.83
C PRO A 51 -3.25 -12.57 -0.34
N PHE A 52 -1.98 -12.53 -0.75
CA PHE A 52 -1.51 -11.76 -1.89
C PHE A 52 -1.34 -12.66 -3.11
N ALA A 53 -1.65 -12.15 -4.30
CA ALA A 53 -1.31 -12.84 -5.55
C ALA A 53 0.21 -12.90 -5.71
N GLN A 54 0.75 -14.10 -5.90
CA GLN A 54 2.19 -14.35 -6.01
C GLN A 54 2.53 -15.24 -7.20
N LEU A 55 3.60 -14.87 -7.92
CA LEU A 55 4.18 -15.64 -9.03
C LEU A 55 5.67 -15.88 -8.76
N ALA A 56 6.09 -17.14 -8.82
CA ALA A 56 7.50 -17.49 -8.83
C ALA A 56 7.95 -17.71 -10.28
N VAL A 57 9.01 -17.03 -10.69
CA VAL A 57 9.63 -17.22 -12.02
C VAL A 57 11.11 -17.57 -11.87
N ASP A 58 11.64 -18.35 -12.80
CA ASP A 58 13.03 -18.78 -12.80
C ASP A 58 14.00 -17.68 -13.29
N SER A 59 15.29 -18.01 -13.33
CA SER A 59 16.35 -17.15 -13.87
C SER A 59 16.18 -16.81 -15.36
N ASN A 60 15.37 -17.56 -16.12
CA ASN A 60 15.05 -17.31 -17.53
C ASN A 60 13.74 -16.54 -17.71
N THR A 61 13.13 -16.04 -16.63
CA THR A 61 11.83 -15.36 -16.61
C THR A 61 10.65 -16.25 -17.03
N CYS A 62 10.78 -17.56 -16.87
CA CYS A 62 9.70 -18.52 -17.09
C CYS A 62 8.92 -18.76 -15.80
N LEU A 63 7.59 -18.87 -15.91
CA LEU A 63 6.71 -19.13 -14.77
C LEU A 63 6.98 -20.51 -14.17
N VAL A 64 7.33 -20.58 -12.89
CA VAL A 64 7.57 -21.83 -12.16
C VAL A 64 6.35 -22.21 -11.32
N MET A 65 5.73 -21.22 -10.68
CA MET A 65 4.58 -21.44 -9.79
C MET A 65 3.73 -20.18 -9.71
N ALA A 66 2.43 -20.35 -9.50
CA ALA A 66 1.48 -19.29 -9.22
C ALA A 66 0.57 -19.77 -8.09
N ASN A 67 0.32 -18.93 -7.09
CA ASN A 67 -0.59 -19.30 -6.01
C ASN A 67 -2.06 -19.15 -6.41
N GLU A 68 -2.97 -19.62 -5.56
CA GLU A 68 -4.42 -19.56 -5.80
C GLU A 68 -4.91 -18.15 -6.17
N GLN A 69 -4.42 -17.12 -5.46
CA GLN A 69 -4.79 -15.73 -5.71
C GLN A 69 -4.31 -15.24 -7.08
N ALA A 70 -3.08 -15.58 -7.49
CA ALA A 70 -2.55 -15.20 -8.79
C ALA A 70 -3.21 -15.96 -9.94
N ILE A 71 -3.54 -17.24 -9.73
CA ILE A 71 -4.30 -18.06 -10.68
C ILE A 71 -5.65 -17.42 -10.94
N ALA A 72 -6.39 -17.05 -9.89
CA ALA A 72 -7.68 -16.39 -10.00
C ALA A 72 -7.57 -15.02 -10.68
N LEU A 73 -6.60 -14.20 -10.28
CA LEU A 73 -6.41 -12.83 -10.79
C LEU A 73 -6.07 -12.80 -12.29
N PHE A 74 -5.14 -13.64 -12.72
CA PHE A 74 -4.67 -13.64 -14.11
C PHE A 74 -5.36 -14.70 -14.99
N GLY A 75 -6.17 -15.59 -14.40
CA GLY A 75 -6.78 -16.72 -15.10
C GLY A 75 -5.72 -17.67 -15.65
N LEU A 76 -4.70 -17.97 -14.84
CA LEU A 76 -3.61 -18.88 -15.23
C LEU A 76 -4.06 -20.33 -15.13
N THR A 77 -3.46 -21.19 -15.93
CA THR A 77 -3.72 -22.63 -15.92
C THR A 77 -2.43 -23.40 -15.70
N LEU A 78 -2.53 -24.70 -15.41
CA LEU A 78 -1.37 -25.60 -15.32
C LEU A 78 -0.54 -25.62 -16.62
N ASN A 79 -1.16 -25.33 -17.78
CA ASN A 79 -0.48 -25.27 -19.08
C ASN A 79 0.41 -24.03 -19.25
N ASP A 80 0.28 -23.05 -18.35
CA ASP A 80 1.06 -21.81 -18.37
C ASP A 80 2.37 -21.93 -17.58
N LEU A 81 2.54 -23.00 -16.80
CA LEU A 81 3.80 -23.33 -16.14
C LEU A 81 4.90 -23.60 -17.19
N GLY A 82 6.09 -23.09 -16.93
CA GLY A 82 7.25 -23.12 -17.82
C GLY A 82 7.20 -22.11 -18.96
N ARG A 83 6.10 -21.36 -19.15
CA ARG A 83 6.02 -20.35 -20.20
C ARG A 83 6.75 -19.07 -19.81
N PRO A 84 7.35 -18.34 -20.78
CA PRO A 84 7.92 -17.03 -20.52
C PRO A 84 6.87 -16.06 -20.00
N LEU A 85 7.20 -15.28 -18.96
CA LEU A 85 6.28 -14.34 -18.32
C LEU A 85 5.69 -13.34 -19.33
N GLY A 86 6.48 -12.89 -20.30
CA GLY A 86 6.05 -11.97 -21.37
C GLY A 86 4.98 -12.53 -22.32
N SER A 87 4.79 -13.85 -22.37
CA SER A 87 3.71 -14.48 -23.15
C SER A 87 2.40 -14.59 -22.38
N LEU A 88 2.44 -14.37 -21.06
CA LEU A 88 1.31 -14.47 -20.16
C LEU A 88 0.73 -13.08 -19.87
N LYS A 89 -0.53 -13.05 -19.42
CA LYS A 89 -1.22 -11.83 -18.96
C LYS A 89 -0.39 -10.97 -17.99
N PRO A 90 0.22 -11.50 -16.91
CA PRO A 90 1.04 -10.69 -16.01
C PRO A 90 2.23 -10.02 -16.70
N GLY A 91 2.79 -10.59 -17.78
CA GLY A 91 3.88 -9.96 -18.53
C GLY A 91 3.49 -8.71 -19.32
N GLN A 92 2.20 -8.47 -19.51
CA GLN A 92 1.67 -7.28 -20.20
C GLN A 92 1.57 -6.06 -19.28
N LEU A 93 1.76 -6.24 -17.97
CA LEU A 93 1.75 -5.16 -16.99
C LEU A 93 2.87 -4.15 -17.26
N PHE A 94 2.51 -2.87 -17.29
CA PHE A 94 3.43 -1.80 -17.60
C PHE A 94 4.59 -1.74 -16.59
N GLY A 95 5.81 -1.54 -17.09
CA GLY A 95 7.01 -1.42 -16.26
C GLY A 95 7.59 -2.75 -15.74
N LEU A 96 6.88 -3.87 -15.88
CA LEU A 96 7.32 -5.14 -15.30
C LEU A 96 8.62 -5.66 -15.94
N CYS A 97 8.68 -5.71 -17.27
CA CYS A 97 9.86 -6.18 -18.00
C CYS A 97 11.10 -5.32 -17.75
N THR A 98 10.94 -4.00 -17.58
CA THR A 98 12.04 -3.09 -17.28
C THR A 98 12.54 -3.27 -15.85
N SER A 99 11.64 -3.44 -14.88
CA SER A 99 11.99 -3.65 -13.48
C SER A 99 12.63 -5.02 -13.24
N ILE A 100 12.22 -6.05 -13.98
CA ILE A 100 12.89 -7.36 -13.99
C ILE A 100 14.33 -7.21 -14.47
N LYS A 101 14.58 -6.51 -15.58
CA LYS A 101 15.93 -6.24 -16.07
C LYS A 101 16.78 -5.48 -15.05
N GLN A 102 16.20 -4.50 -14.37
CA GLN A 102 16.89 -3.76 -13.31
C GLN A 102 17.29 -4.67 -12.14
N LEU A 103 16.41 -5.58 -11.72
CA LEU A 103 16.69 -6.52 -10.64
C LEU A 103 17.84 -7.48 -10.95
N TYR A 104 18.03 -7.88 -12.22
CA TYR A 104 19.21 -8.68 -12.61
C TYR A 104 20.53 -7.94 -12.38
N SER A 105 20.55 -6.62 -12.60
CA SER A 105 21.73 -5.77 -12.38
C SER A 105 21.94 -5.46 -10.89
N ASP A 106 20.88 -5.00 -10.23
CA ASP A 106 20.96 -4.45 -8.88
C ASP A 106 20.94 -5.54 -7.79
N ARG A 107 20.42 -6.74 -8.13
CA ARG A 107 20.24 -7.89 -7.22
C ARG A 107 19.47 -7.54 -5.94
N ARG A 108 18.57 -6.56 -6.03
CA ARG A 108 17.76 -6.05 -4.92
C ARG A 108 16.28 -6.12 -5.25
N PRO A 109 15.40 -6.19 -4.23
CA PRO A 109 13.97 -6.07 -4.46
C PRO A 109 13.62 -4.74 -5.14
N VAL A 110 12.69 -4.80 -6.10
CA VAL A 110 12.21 -3.63 -6.85
C VAL A 110 10.68 -3.57 -6.72
N THR A 111 10.15 -2.40 -6.39
CA THR A 111 8.70 -2.17 -6.37
C THR A 111 8.29 -1.34 -7.57
N VAL A 112 7.36 -1.86 -8.37
CA VAL A 112 6.68 -1.11 -9.42
C VAL A 112 5.35 -0.63 -8.85
N LYS A 113 5.19 0.69 -8.73
CA LYS A 113 4.01 1.28 -8.09
C LYS A 113 2.93 1.67 -9.09
N ASN A 114 1.68 1.64 -8.65
CA ASN A 114 0.51 2.14 -9.37
C ASN A 114 0.38 1.54 -10.78
N VAL A 115 0.64 0.25 -10.92
CA VAL A 115 0.50 -0.44 -12.20
C VAL A 115 -0.98 -0.66 -12.48
N GLU A 116 -1.47 -0.03 -13.54
CA GLU A 116 -2.85 -0.15 -13.98
C GLU A 116 -3.08 -1.52 -14.62
N TRP A 117 -4.15 -2.19 -14.20
CA TRP A 117 -4.62 -3.45 -14.74
C TRP A 117 -6.10 -3.37 -15.07
N THR A 118 -6.39 -3.40 -16.36
CA THR A 118 -7.73 -3.23 -16.90
C THR A 118 -8.20 -4.55 -17.48
N THR A 119 -9.18 -5.16 -16.84
CA THR A 119 -9.86 -6.37 -17.35
C THR A 119 -11.31 -6.05 -17.68
N THR A 120 -12.09 -5.76 -16.64
CA THR A 120 -13.48 -5.29 -16.70
C THR A 120 -13.59 -3.98 -15.93
N ASP A 121 -13.07 -3.99 -14.69
CA ASP A 121 -12.80 -2.80 -13.89
C ASP A 121 -11.30 -2.47 -13.88
N THR A 122 -10.98 -1.18 -13.73
CA THR A 122 -9.60 -0.70 -13.57
C THR A 122 -9.15 -0.92 -12.13
N THR A 123 -8.15 -1.78 -11.97
CA THR A 123 -7.48 -2.03 -10.69
C THR A 123 -6.07 -1.50 -10.72
N TYR A 124 -5.54 -1.09 -9.57
CA TYR A 124 -4.17 -0.60 -9.44
C TYR A 124 -3.37 -1.53 -8.55
N PHE A 125 -2.23 -2.00 -9.04
CA PHE A 125 -1.34 -2.89 -8.30
C PHE A 125 -0.01 -2.22 -7.98
N ASP A 126 0.48 -2.46 -6.76
CA ASP A 126 1.90 -2.36 -6.46
C ASP A 126 2.51 -3.76 -6.60
N ILE A 127 3.52 -3.89 -7.45
CA ILE A 127 4.21 -5.15 -7.74
C ILE A 127 5.57 -5.13 -7.06
N LEU A 128 5.75 -5.97 -6.04
CA LEU A 128 7.03 -6.19 -5.40
C LEU A 128 7.73 -7.39 -6.07
N ILE A 129 8.85 -7.13 -6.73
CA ILE A 129 9.69 -8.14 -7.35
C ILE A 129 10.87 -8.41 -6.43
N THR A 130 10.93 -9.59 -5.85
CA THR A 130 11.97 -9.99 -4.89
C THR A 130 12.86 -11.07 -5.51
N PRO A 131 14.18 -10.86 -5.62
CA PRO A 131 15.08 -11.89 -6.12
C PRO A 131 15.19 -13.04 -5.12
N VAL A 132 15.19 -14.27 -5.63
CA VAL A 132 15.38 -15.48 -4.84
C VAL A 132 16.79 -16.02 -5.10
N PHE A 133 17.61 -16.04 -4.06
CA PHE A 133 18.98 -16.53 -4.14
C PHE A 133 19.13 -17.92 -3.52
N SER A 134 20.03 -18.70 -4.08
CA SER A 134 20.54 -19.92 -3.49
C SER A 134 21.54 -19.61 -2.37
N SER A 135 21.90 -20.62 -1.57
CA SER A 135 22.89 -20.52 -0.49
C SER A 135 24.28 -20.07 -0.97
N ASP A 136 24.59 -20.25 -2.25
CA ASP A 136 25.82 -19.84 -2.93
C ASP A 136 25.70 -18.46 -3.59
N THR A 137 24.69 -17.66 -3.26
CA THR A 137 24.40 -16.32 -3.83
C THR A 137 24.08 -16.31 -5.33
N HIS A 138 23.82 -17.49 -5.92
CA HIS A 138 23.30 -17.59 -7.27
C HIS A 138 21.83 -17.19 -7.33
N LEU A 139 21.43 -16.39 -8.34
CA LEU A 139 20.03 -16.00 -8.54
C LEU A 139 19.26 -17.19 -9.12
N LEU A 140 18.40 -17.81 -8.30
CA LEU A 140 17.54 -18.92 -8.73
C LEU A 140 16.34 -18.44 -9.54
N GLY A 141 15.87 -17.22 -9.25
CA GLY A 141 14.69 -16.66 -9.86
C GLY A 141 14.21 -15.44 -9.09
N MET A 142 12.92 -15.17 -9.18
CA MET A 142 12.30 -14.04 -8.50
C MET A 142 10.85 -14.37 -8.14
N ASN A 143 10.38 -13.80 -7.04
CA ASN A 143 9.00 -13.83 -6.62
C ASN A 143 8.36 -12.47 -6.89
N LEU A 144 7.24 -12.44 -7.60
CA LEU A 144 6.44 -11.26 -7.86
C LEU A 144 5.23 -11.32 -6.94
N THR A 145 5.08 -10.32 -6.07
CA THR A 145 3.91 -10.18 -5.19
C THR A 145 3.10 -8.98 -5.64
N PHE A 146 1.82 -9.19 -5.92
CA PHE A 146 0.88 -8.17 -6.38
C PHE A 146 0.01 -7.74 -5.20
N THR A 147 0.03 -6.44 -4.90
CA THR A 147 -0.77 -5.83 -3.83
C THR A 147 -1.79 -4.90 -4.46
N ASP A 148 -3.08 -5.17 -4.22
CA ASP A 148 -4.16 -4.29 -4.70
C ASP A 148 -4.16 -2.97 -3.91
N MET A 149 -3.99 -1.88 -4.63
CA MET A 149 -3.97 -0.51 -4.12
C MET A 149 -5.21 0.28 -4.53
N THR A 150 -6.20 -0.36 -5.16
CA THR A 150 -7.41 0.28 -5.69
C THR A 150 -8.20 1.00 -4.59
N GLY A 151 -8.39 0.35 -3.44
CA GLY A 151 -9.06 0.96 -2.27
C GLY A 151 -8.30 2.18 -1.73
N ASN A 152 -6.98 2.06 -1.61
CA ASN A 152 -6.12 3.16 -1.15
C ASN A 152 -6.14 4.34 -2.12
N LYS A 153 -6.10 4.06 -3.43
CA LYS A 153 -6.22 5.07 -4.49
C LYS A 153 -7.57 5.78 -4.49
N HIS A 154 -8.65 5.04 -4.25
CA HIS A 154 -9.97 5.64 -4.14
C HIS A 154 -10.07 6.57 -2.91
N LEU A 155 -9.54 6.13 -1.77
CA LEU A 155 -9.50 6.95 -0.56
C LEU A 155 -8.64 8.21 -0.73
N GLU A 156 -7.48 8.09 -1.36
CA GLU A 156 -6.60 9.22 -1.70
C GLU A 156 -7.33 10.25 -2.56
N LYS A 157 -8.08 9.81 -3.60
CA LYS A 157 -8.90 10.69 -4.43
C LYS A 157 -10.02 11.37 -3.65
N ILE A 158 -10.71 10.67 -2.74
CA ILE A 158 -11.75 11.26 -1.89
C ILE A 158 -11.15 12.34 -1.00
N LEU A 159 -10.01 12.07 -0.38
CA LEU A 159 -9.32 13.01 0.49
C LEU A 159 -8.89 14.27 -0.28
N GLU A 160 -8.31 14.09 -1.46
CA GLU A 160 -7.91 15.20 -2.34
C GLU A 160 -9.11 16.06 -2.73
N HIS A 161 -10.22 15.43 -3.13
CA HIS A 161 -11.45 16.15 -3.46
C HIS A 161 -12.01 16.93 -2.25
N ALA A 162 -12.07 16.31 -1.07
CA ALA A 162 -12.54 16.98 0.15
C ALA A 162 -11.66 18.19 0.52
N ASN A 163 -10.34 18.07 0.35
CA ASN A 163 -9.42 19.16 0.62
C ASN A 163 -9.60 20.32 -0.39
N LEU A 164 -9.78 20.01 -1.67
CA LEU A 164 -10.09 21.02 -2.69
C LEU A 164 -11.40 21.76 -2.37
N GLU A 165 -12.43 21.05 -1.94
CA GLU A 165 -13.70 21.65 -1.52
C GLU A 165 -13.54 22.54 -0.27
N LEU A 166 -12.75 22.11 0.72
CA LEU A 166 -12.44 22.95 1.89
C LEU A 166 -11.73 24.24 1.49
N VAL A 167 -10.73 24.16 0.61
CA VAL A 167 -10.03 25.35 0.09
C VAL A 167 -11.02 26.27 -0.64
N ARG A 168 -11.92 25.70 -1.45
CA ARG A 168 -12.94 26.46 -2.17
C ARG A 168 -13.88 27.20 -1.22
N VAL A 169 -14.43 26.51 -0.22
CA VAL A 169 -15.33 27.10 0.78
C VAL A 169 -14.61 28.16 1.62
N SER A 170 -13.37 27.90 2.04
CA SER A 170 -12.57 28.87 2.79
C SER A 170 -12.36 30.16 2.00
N LYS A 171 -12.03 30.03 0.71
CA LYS A 171 -11.86 31.19 -0.17
C LYS A 171 -13.17 31.97 -0.34
N THR A 172 -14.29 31.27 -0.53
CA THR A 172 -15.61 31.94 -0.61
C THR A 172 -15.94 32.65 0.69
N LEU A 173 -15.65 32.04 1.85
CA LEU A 173 -15.87 32.67 3.15
C LEU A 173 -15.04 33.96 3.29
N GLU A 174 -13.76 33.94 2.92
CA GLU A 174 -12.91 35.14 2.92
C GLU A 174 -13.47 36.22 1.98
N GLN A 175 -13.94 35.86 0.79
CA GLN A 175 -14.57 36.79 -0.14
C GLN A 175 -15.85 37.41 0.45
N THR A 176 -16.70 36.60 1.10
CA THR A 176 -17.92 37.11 1.76
C THR A 176 -17.59 38.01 2.94
N LYS A 177 -16.54 37.70 3.70
CA LYS A 177 -16.07 38.54 4.80
C LYS A 177 -15.56 39.89 4.26
N ALA A 178 -14.73 39.88 3.22
CA ALA A 178 -14.23 41.11 2.61
C ALA A 178 -15.37 41.97 2.05
N ALA A 179 -16.37 41.35 1.40
CA ALA A 179 -17.55 42.07 0.95
C ALA A 179 -18.34 42.67 2.12
N LEU A 180 -18.50 41.94 3.23
CA LEU A 180 -19.15 42.45 4.44
C LEU A 180 -18.40 43.65 5.03
N ASP A 181 -17.07 43.57 5.13
CA ASP A 181 -16.22 44.67 5.62
C ASP A 181 -16.38 45.93 4.76
N ILE A 182 -16.50 45.77 3.43
CA ILE A 182 -16.79 46.88 2.51
C ILE A 182 -18.17 47.47 2.80
N THR A 183 -19.22 46.65 2.87
CA THR A 183 -20.58 47.14 3.14
C THR A 183 -20.70 47.81 4.50
N HIS A 184 -19.93 47.36 5.49
CA HIS A 184 -19.86 47.98 6.80
C HIS A 184 -19.23 49.36 6.73
N ALA A 185 -18.09 49.48 6.04
CA ALA A 185 -17.42 50.77 5.82
C ALA A 185 -18.30 51.75 5.03
N GLU A 186 -19.03 51.27 4.01
CA GLU A 186 -20.01 52.08 3.30
C GLU A 186 -21.13 52.58 4.23
N LEU A 187 -21.66 51.70 5.10
CA LEU A 187 -22.72 52.07 6.04
C LEU A 187 -22.24 53.09 7.08
N GLU A 188 -21.03 52.93 7.62
CA GLU A 188 -20.41 53.94 8.49
C GLU A 188 -20.25 55.29 7.78
N SER A 189 -19.83 55.29 6.52
CA SER A 189 -19.74 56.52 5.71
C SER A 189 -21.11 57.20 5.56
N THR A 190 -22.16 56.45 5.24
CA THR A 190 -23.52 57.01 5.12
C THR A 190 -24.05 57.55 6.45
N GLN A 191 -23.70 56.90 7.57
CA GLN A 191 -24.04 57.40 8.90
C GLN A 191 -23.34 58.74 9.17
N GLN A 192 -22.04 58.84 8.85
CA GLN A 192 -21.29 60.07 9.04
C GLN A 192 -21.80 61.23 8.16
N GLU A 193 -22.21 60.93 6.93
CA GLU A 193 -22.87 61.90 6.05
C GLU A 193 -24.22 62.37 6.63
N LEU A 194 -25.04 61.46 7.14
CA LEU A 194 -26.31 61.81 7.81
C LEU A 194 -26.09 62.66 9.06
N GLU A 195 -25.08 62.36 9.87
CA GLU A 195 -24.70 63.18 11.03
C GLU A 195 -24.29 64.59 10.60
N THR A 196 -23.56 64.72 9.49
CA THR A 196 -23.16 66.03 8.93
C THR A 196 -24.38 66.82 8.48
N VAL A 197 -25.28 66.23 7.70
CA VAL A 197 -26.53 66.88 7.25
C VAL A 197 -27.39 67.28 8.45
N HIS A 198 -27.47 66.42 9.48
CA HIS A 198 -28.19 66.73 10.71
C HIS A 198 -27.62 67.96 11.42
N GLN A 199 -26.29 68.05 11.55
CA GLN A 199 -25.62 69.21 12.14
C GLN A 199 -25.87 70.49 11.33
N GLU A 200 -25.85 70.41 10.00
CA GLU A 200 -26.16 71.55 9.12
C GLU A 200 -27.60 72.04 9.30
N LEU A 201 -28.58 71.13 9.35
CA LEU A 201 -29.98 71.48 9.61
C LEU A 201 -30.16 72.15 10.97
N GLN A 202 -29.52 71.63 12.03
CA GLN A 202 -29.54 72.28 13.34
C GLN A 202 -28.94 73.68 13.29
N PHE A 203 -27.83 73.85 12.56
CA PHE A 203 -27.19 75.15 12.40
C PHE A 203 -28.10 76.16 11.68
N ILE A 204 -28.78 75.72 10.61
CA ILE A 204 -29.75 76.54 9.88
C ILE A 204 -30.90 76.95 10.80
N ASP A 205 -31.49 76.01 11.54
CA ASP A 205 -32.60 76.26 12.47
C ASP A 205 -32.22 77.25 13.59
N LEU A 206 -31.00 77.14 14.12
CA LEU A 206 -30.43 78.10 15.06
C LEU A 206 -30.27 79.50 14.44
N SER A 207 -29.86 79.57 13.18
CA SER A 207 -29.64 80.83 12.48
C SER A 207 -30.95 81.54 12.12
N THR A 208 -31.98 80.81 11.68
CA THR A 208 -33.32 81.33 11.40
C THR A 208 -33.98 81.83 12.68
N SER A 209 -33.94 81.02 13.76
CA SER A 209 -34.43 81.42 15.08
C SER A 209 -33.79 82.70 15.62
N ARG A 210 -32.50 82.92 15.33
CA ARG A 210 -31.80 84.16 15.69
C ARG A 210 -32.24 85.35 14.85
N LEU A 211 -32.52 85.15 13.56
CA LEU A 211 -33.00 86.20 12.67
C LEU A 211 -34.43 86.63 13.02
N GLU A 212 -35.32 85.68 13.31
CA GLU A 212 -36.69 85.96 13.75
C GLU A 212 -36.73 86.83 15.01
N ARG A 213 -35.93 86.48 16.04
CA ARG A 213 -35.81 87.31 17.25
C ARG A 213 -35.30 88.74 16.99
N ARG A 214 -34.49 88.95 15.94
CA ARG A 214 -34.01 90.29 15.57
C ARG A 214 -35.06 91.10 14.82
N LEU A 215 -35.96 90.43 14.10
CA LEU A 215 -37.10 91.07 13.44
C LEU A 215 -38.17 91.48 14.46
N ASP A 216 -38.44 90.66 15.47
CA ASP A 216 -39.40 90.98 16.53
C ASP A 216 -38.94 92.10 17.48
N GLN A 217 -37.67 92.53 17.42
CA GLN A 217 -37.09 93.59 18.25
C GLN A 217 -36.97 94.96 17.53
N ASN A 218 -37.37 95.05 16.27
CA ASN A 218 -37.45 96.29 15.48
C ASN A 218 -38.90 96.67 15.22
#